data_AF-A0A950CGH3-F1
#
_entry.id   AF-A0A950CGH3-F1
#
_cell.length_a   1.000
_cell.length_b   1.000
_cell.length_c   1.000
_cell.angle_alpha   90.00
_cell.angle_beta   90.00
_cell.angle_gamma   90.00
#
_symmetry.space_group_name_H-M   'P 1'
#
loop_
_entity.id
_entity.type
_entity.pdbx_description
1 polymer ?
#
loop_
_entity_poly.entity_id
_entity_poly.type
_entity_poly.pdbx_seq_one_letter_code
_entity_poly.pdbx_strand_id
1 'polypeptide(L)'
;MADEIKRSEFVALIGVLGAGVSTALPGCSSSTPAQSTSGTSAPPPSSTPQSLLTEPEAFTFFTPPEQAFVSAACDRIIPADPPGPSASQAGVPYYIDRQLSGAWGNGAQLYRQGPWQPGTPEQGYQLA
;
A
#
# COMPACT_ATOMS: atom_id res chain seq x y z
N MET A 1 -28.18 18.09 27.35
CA MET A 1 -27.19 17.09 27.78
C MET A 1 -27.12 16.07 26.67
N ALA A 2 -26.37 16.40 25.61
CA ALA A 2 -26.30 15.54 24.43
C ALA A 2 -25.37 14.38 24.77
N ASP A 3 -25.91 13.16 24.71
CA ASP A 3 -25.17 11.94 24.94
C ASP A 3 -24.21 11.71 23.77
N GLU A 4 -22.92 11.58 24.09
CA GLU A 4 -21.84 11.48 23.11
C GLU A 4 -21.70 10.03 22.65
N ILE A 5 -22.13 9.75 21.43
CA ILE A 5 -22.07 8.41 20.85
C ILE A 5 -20.61 8.02 20.60
N LYS A 6 -20.09 7.11 21.42
CA LYS A 6 -18.72 6.58 21.30
C LYS A 6 -18.60 5.65 20.10
N ARG A 7 -17.72 6.01 19.16
CA ARG A 7 -17.40 5.29 17.92
C ARG A 7 -16.99 3.82 18.15
N SER A 8 -16.51 3.48 19.35
CA SER A 8 -16.12 2.12 19.75
C SER A 8 -17.30 1.17 19.95
N GLU A 9 -18.47 1.67 20.36
CA GLU A 9 -19.68 0.85 20.57
C GLU A 9 -20.29 0.41 19.22
N PHE A 10 -20.22 1.27 18.21
CA PHE A 10 -20.80 1.02 16.89
C PHE A 10 -20.09 -0.11 16.13
N VAL A 11 -18.77 -0.27 16.30
CA VAL A 11 -17.98 -1.31 15.63
C VAL A 11 -18.11 -2.68 16.32
N ALA A 12 -18.39 -2.70 17.63
CA ALA A 12 -18.58 -3.94 18.40
C ALA A 12 -19.89 -4.68 18.05
N LEU A 13 -20.93 -3.96 17.59
CA LEU A 13 -22.23 -4.55 17.25
C LEU A 13 -22.21 -5.42 15.98
N ILE A 14 -21.24 -5.22 15.08
CA ILE A 14 -21.20 -5.87 13.76
C ILE A 14 -20.39 -7.19 13.78
N GLY A 15 -19.69 -7.51 14.88
CA GLY A 15 -18.65 -8.56 14.89
C GLY A 15 -18.99 -9.96 15.45
N VAL A 16 -20.19 -10.26 15.98
CA VAL A 16 -20.39 -11.48 16.83
C VAL A 16 -21.47 -12.43 16.32
N LEU A 17 -21.37 -12.93 15.08
CA LEU A 17 -22.15 -14.11 14.62
C LEU A 17 -21.31 -15.23 13.99
N GLY A 18 -20.03 -15.36 14.37
CA GLY A 18 -19.14 -16.41 13.85
C GLY A 18 -18.23 -17.07 14.89
N ALA A 19 -18.78 -17.59 15.99
CA ALA A 19 -18.12 -18.64 16.78
C ALA A 19 -18.35 -19.98 16.04
N GLY A 20 -17.43 -20.91 15.82
CA GLY A 20 -16.16 -21.26 16.45
C GLY A 20 -16.14 -22.79 16.59
N VAL A 21 -15.05 -23.47 16.18
CA VAL A 21 -14.54 -24.80 16.62
C VAL A 21 -13.76 -25.46 15.49
N SER A 22 -12.47 -25.69 15.69
CA SER A 22 -11.78 -26.89 15.17
C SER A 22 -10.63 -27.26 16.10
N THR A 23 -10.72 -28.50 16.55
CA THR A 23 -9.91 -29.23 17.52
C THR A 23 -8.51 -29.56 17.00
N ALA A 24 -7.55 -29.59 17.92
CA ALA A 24 -6.15 -29.95 17.70
C ALA A 24 -5.94 -31.42 17.29
N LEU A 25 -4.86 -31.68 16.53
CA LEU A 25 -4.18 -32.97 16.44
C LEU A 25 -2.66 -32.75 16.51
N PRO A 26 -1.93 -33.40 17.43
CA PRO A 26 -0.47 -33.49 17.38
C PRO A 26 -0.07 -34.76 16.61
N GLY A 27 0.92 -34.66 15.70
CA GLY A 27 1.39 -35.80 14.93
C GLY A 27 2.83 -35.60 14.46
N CYS A 28 3.70 -36.51 14.89
CA CYS A 28 5.15 -36.48 14.78
C CYS A 28 5.68 -37.33 13.61
N SER A 29 6.89 -36.95 13.17
CA SER A 29 7.99 -37.82 12.71
C SER A 29 8.26 -38.03 11.21
N SER A 30 9.58 -38.03 10.94
CA SER A 30 10.35 -38.66 9.84
C SER A 30 10.31 -37.95 8.47
N SER A 31 11.36 -37.86 7.65
CA SER A 31 12.77 -38.29 7.71
C SER A 31 13.46 -37.88 6.39
N THR A 32 14.69 -37.36 6.47
CA THR A 32 15.84 -37.67 5.57
C THR A 32 15.87 -37.04 4.15
N PRO A 33 17.06 -36.66 3.63
CA PRO A 33 17.22 -35.60 2.63
C PRO A 33 17.20 -36.14 1.20
N ALA A 34 16.68 -35.34 0.26
CA ALA A 34 16.87 -35.54 -1.16
C ALA A 34 17.89 -34.49 -1.67
N GLN A 35 19.13 -34.93 -1.79
CA GLN A 35 20.17 -34.24 -2.53
C GLN A 35 20.03 -34.65 -4.00
N SER A 36 19.69 -33.70 -4.87
CA SER A 36 19.82 -33.83 -6.32
C SER A 36 20.67 -32.69 -6.83
N THR A 37 21.78 -33.07 -7.44
CA THR A 37 22.84 -32.26 -8.02
C THR A 37 22.47 -31.62 -9.36
N SER A 38 23.22 -30.56 -9.67
CA SER A 38 23.59 -30.00 -10.98
C SER A 38 22.57 -29.12 -11.73
N GLY A 39 22.88 -27.83 -11.72
CA GLY A 39 22.32 -26.80 -12.60
C GLY A 39 22.87 -25.42 -12.24
N THR A 40 24.17 -25.18 -12.45
CA THR A 40 24.77 -23.85 -12.34
C THR A 40 24.20 -22.97 -13.46
N SER A 41 23.14 -22.24 -13.15
CA SER A 41 22.84 -20.96 -13.77
C SER A 41 22.72 -19.96 -12.63
N ALA A 42 23.60 -18.96 -12.63
CA ALA A 42 23.55 -17.89 -11.65
C ALA A 42 22.13 -17.30 -11.60
N PRO A 43 21.46 -17.27 -10.44
CA PRO A 43 20.24 -16.50 -10.32
C PRO A 43 20.58 -15.02 -10.62
N PRO A 44 19.73 -14.27 -11.33
CA PRO A 44 19.83 -12.80 -11.31
C PRO A 44 19.87 -12.36 -9.84
N PRO A 45 20.56 -11.25 -9.49
CA PRO A 45 20.65 -10.83 -8.10
C PRO A 45 19.25 -10.82 -7.54
N SER A 46 19.01 -11.71 -6.57
CA SER A 46 17.76 -11.78 -5.85
C SER A 46 17.52 -10.36 -5.39
N SER A 47 16.51 -9.71 -5.96
CA SER A 47 15.94 -8.50 -5.40
C SER A 47 15.35 -8.93 -4.08
N THR A 48 16.20 -9.12 -3.07
CA THR A 48 15.76 -9.15 -1.68
C THR A 48 14.92 -7.88 -1.58
N PRO A 49 13.59 -7.97 -1.34
CA PRO A 49 12.84 -6.77 -1.08
C PRO A 49 13.59 -6.12 0.07
N GLN A 50 14.25 -4.98 -0.20
CA GLN A 50 14.91 -4.23 0.85
C GLN A 50 13.81 -3.95 1.83
N SER A 51 13.83 -4.69 2.93
CA SER A 51 12.88 -4.51 4.00
C SER A 51 13.12 -3.07 4.45
N LEU A 52 12.20 -2.18 4.11
CA LEU A 52 12.20 -0.76 4.48
C LEU A 52 11.95 -0.62 5.98
N LEU A 53 12.62 -1.45 6.80
CA LEU A 53 12.50 -1.51 8.24
C LEU A 53 13.12 -0.24 8.84
N THR A 54 12.27 0.78 8.88
CA THR A 54 11.87 1.42 10.13
C THR A 54 12.95 2.27 10.79
N GLU A 55 13.17 3.45 10.23
CA GLU A 55 13.01 4.68 11.01
C GLU A 55 11.53 5.09 10.88
N PRO A 56 10.89 5.71 11.89
CA PRO A 56 9.56 6.27 11.73
C PRO A 56 9.64 7.44 10.75
N GLU A 57 9.58 7.15 9.44
CA GLU A 57 9.50 8.20 8.45
C GLU A 57 8.24 9.01 8.71
N ALA A 58 8.40 10.32 8.88
CA ALA A 58 7.29 11.24 8.97
C ALA A 58 6.74 11.49 7.56
N PHE A 59 5.41 11.53 7.46
CA PHE A 59 4.73 12.04 6.27
C PHE A 59 5.12 13.51 6.06
N THR A 60 5.35 13.87 4.80
CA THR A 60 5.82 15.21 4.41
C THR A 60 4.75 15.99 3.66
N PHE A 61 3.86 15.31 2.93
CA PHE A 61 2.77 15.95 2.18
C PHE A 61 1.46 15.93 2.96
N PHE A 62 1.07 14.77 3.49
CA PHE A 62 -0.21 14.62 4.18
C PHE A 62 -0.21 15.18 5.60
N THR A 63 -1.32 15.79 5.99
CA THR A 63 -1.62 16.09 7.40
C THR A 63 -1.98 14.80 8.15
N PRO A 64 -1.89 14.76 9.50
CA PRO A 64 -2.26 13.58 10.28
C PRO A 64 -3.65 12.98 9.99
N PRO A 65 -4.74 13.76 9.82
CA PRO A 65 -6.04 13.19 9.45
C PRO A 65 -6.07 12.62 8.03
N GLU A 66 -5.36 13.25 7.08
CA GLU A 66 -5.27 12.75 5.69
C GLU A 66 -4.44 11.47 5.61
N GLN A 67 -3.34 11.39 6.36
CA GLN A 67 -2.53 10.18 6.49
C GLN A 67 -3.40 8.99 6.97
N ALA A 68 -4.21 9.20 8.00
CA ALA A 68 -5.10 8.16 8.53
C ALA A 68 -6.15 7.73 7.49
N PHE A 69 -6.67 8.67 6.71
CA PHE A 69 -7.61 8.36 5.63
C PHE A 69 -6.94 7.58 4.49
N VAL A 70 -5.80 8.04 3.99
CA VAL A 70 -5.10 7.43 2.86
C VAL A 70 -4.61 6.03 3.21
N SER A 71 -4.05 5.83 4.41
CA SER A 71 -3.66 4.49 4.87
C SER A 71 -4.85 3.53 4.92
N ALA A 72 -5.98 3.95 5.49
CA ALA A 72 -7.20 3.14 5.52
C ALA A 72 -7.77 2.88 4.11
N ALA A 73 -7.70 3.85 3.20
CA ALA A 73 -8.13 3.68 1.82
C ALA A 73 -7.24 2.67 1.07
N CYS A 74 -5.93 2.76 1.24
CA CYS A 74 -4.98 1.82 0.66
C CYS A 74 -5.20 0.40 1.20
N ASP A 75 -5.43 0.24 2.51
CA ASP A 75 -5.69 -1.06 3.14
C ASP A 75 -7.04 -1.67 2.71
N ARG A 76 -7.99 -0.88 2.23
CA ARG A 76 -9.21 -1.43 1.59
C ARG A 76 -8.94 -1.99 0.20
N ILE A 77 -7.96 -1.43 -0.53
CA ILE A 77 -7.60 -1.90 -1.87
C ILE A 77 -6.71 -3.14 -1.77
N ILE A 78 -5.71 -3.11 -0.90
CA ILE A 78 -4.82 -4.24 -0.59
C ILE A 78 -4.93 -4.53 0.91
N PRO A 79 -5.90 -5.37 1.32
CA PRO A 79 -6.04 -5.77 2.71
C PRO A 79 -4.87 -6.66 3.15
N ALA A 80 -4.70 -6.82 4.46
CA ALA A 80 -3.84 -7.86 5.01
C ALA A 80 -4.44 -9.23 4.66
N ASP A 81 -3.64 -10.10 4.05
CA ASP A 81 -4.02 -11.46 3.68
C ASP A 81 -3.01 -12.44 4.30
N PRO A 82 -3.33 -13.71 4.58
CA PRO A 82 -2.37 -14.66 5.16
C PRO A 82 -1.01 -14.75 4.46
N PRO A 83 -0.89 -14.66 3.11
CA PRO A 83 0.40 -14.69 2.44
C PRO A 83 1.09 -13.32 2.33
N GLY A 84 0.46 -12.19 2.71
CA GLY A 84 0.99 -10.87 2.37
C GLY A 84 0.62 -9.71 3.29
N PRO A 85 1.51 -8.70 3.41
CA PRO A 85 1.23 -7.50 4.19
C PRO A 85 0.10 -6.68 3.57
N SER A 86 -0.58 -5.87 4.39
CA SER A 86 -1.50 -4.84 3.89
C SER A 86 -0.74 -3.73 3.16
N ALA A 87 -1.46 -2.88 2.43
CA ALA A 87 -0.87 -1.73 1.74
C ALA A 87 -0.05 -0.82 2.68
N SER A 88 -0.56 -0.55 3.88
CA SER A 88 0.10 0.28 4.89
C SER A 88 1.37 -0.36 5.42
N GLN A 89 1.35 -1.68 5.68
CA GLN A 89 2.52 -2.45 6.09
C GLN A 89 3.57 -2.55 4.98
N ALA A 90 3.15 -2.57 3.72
CA ALA A 90 4.04 -2.55 2.56
C ALA A 90 4.62 -1.14 2.24
N GLY A 91 4.23 -0.10 2.97
CA GLY A 91 4.73 1.27 2.76
C GLY A 91 4.10 2.01 1.57
N VAL A 92 2.98 1.53 1.03
CA VAL A 92 2.29 2.19 -0.10
C VAL A 92 1.88 3.64 0.21
N PRO A 93 1.28 3.96 1.38
CA PRO A 93 0.91 5.34 1.69
C PRO A 93 2.12 6.29 1.75
N TYR A 94 3.27 5.79 2.21
CA TYR A 94 4.52 6.53 2.24
C TYR A 94 5.06 6.82 0.85
N TYR A 95 5.03 5.83 -0.05
CA TYR A 95 5.40 6.04 -1.43
C TYR A 95 4.54 7.13 -2.09
N ILE A 96 3.23 7.10 -1.85
CA ILE A 96 2.29 8.10 -2.38
C ILE A 96 2.64 9.50 -1.84
N ASP A 97 2.86 9.63 -0.53
CA ASP A 97 3.26 10.89 0.10
C ASP A 97 4.53 11.49 -0.54
N ARG A 98 5.54 10.65 -0.78
CA ARG A 98 6.79 11.06 -1.45
C ARG A 98 6.55 11.48 -2.90
N GLN A 99 5.74 10.75 -3.66
CA GLN A 99 5.43 11.11 -5.04
C GLN A 99 4.68 12.45 -5.11
N LEU A 100 3.76 12.70 -4.18
CA LEU A 100 3.01 13.96 -4.10
C LEU A 100 3.88 15.13 -3.66
N SER A 101 4.80 14.93 -2.70
CA SER A 101 5.77 15.96 -2.31
C SER A 101 6.84 16.23 -3.38
N GLY A 102 7.07 15.28 -4.29
CA GLY A 102 8.15 15.30 -5.27
C GLY A 102 7.80 16.02 -6.58
N ALA A 103 8.71 15.90 -7.55
CA ALA A 103 8.57 16.51 -8.88
C ALA A 103 7.30 16.04 -9.62
N TRP A 104 6.87 14.80 -9.39
CA TRP A 104 5.65 14.24 -9.97
C TRP A 104 4.40 14.98 -9.48
N GLY A 105 4.21 15.10 -8.15
CA GLY A 105 3.08 15.82 -7.58
C GLY A 105 3.09 17.33 -7.89
N ASN A 106 4.27 17.92 -8.01
CA ASN A 106 4.42 19.30 -8.48
C ASN A 106 4.16 19.47 -9.99
N GLY A 107 4.02 18.37 -10.74
CA GLY A 107 3.79 18.41 -12.17
C GLY A 107 4.98 18.97 -12.96
N ALA A 108 6.21 18.77 -12.48
CA ALA A 108 7.41 19.34 -13.09
C ALA A 108 7.64 18.86 -14.54
N GLN A 109 7.12 17.69 -14.89
CA GLN A 109 7.18 17.14 -16.25
C GLN A 109 5.96 17.52 -17.10
N LEU A 110 4.95 18.17 -16.52
CA LEU A 110 3.77 18.58 -17.26
C LEU A 110 4.08 19.88 -18.01
N TYR A 111 3.76 19.90 -19.29
CA TYR A 111 3.83 21.10 -20.12
C TYR A 111 2.69 22.07 -19.75
N ARG A 112 2.89 22.81 -18.66
CA ARG A 112 1.89 23.72 -18.05
C ARG A 112 2.22 25.20 -18.24
N GLN A 113 3.46 25.48 -18.62
CA GLN A 113 3.94 26.82 -18.87
C GLN A 113 4.25 26.95 -20.34
N GLY A 114 3.83 28.08 -20.92
CA GLY A 114 4.11 28.40 -22.30
C GLY A 114 5.62 28.50 -22.60
N PRO A 115 5.99 28.80 -23.85
CA PRO A 115 5.12 29.32 -24.91
C PRO A 115 4.30 28.21 -25.60
N TRP A 116 2.97 28.25 -25.49
CA TRP A 116 2.10 27.30 -26.19
C TRP A 116 2.15 27.55 -27.69
N GLN A 117 2.26 26.47 -28.47
CA GLN A 117 2.18 26.56 -29.93
C GLN A 117 0.73 26.84 -30.33
N PRO A 118 0.47 27.77 -31.26
CA PRO A 118 -0.86 27.89 -31.84
C PRO A 118 -1.25 26.57 -32.50
N GLY A 119 -2.43 26.06 -32.14
CA GLY A 119 -2.96 24.84 -32.74
C GLY A 119 -3.20 24.99 -34.23
N THR A 120 -3.19 23.87 -34.97
CA THR A 120 -3.55 23.88 -36.39
C THR A 120 -5.07 24.01 -36.56
N PRO A 121 -5.57 24.51 -37.70
CA PRO A 121 -7.01 24.68 -37.92
C PRO A 121 -7.83 23.38 -37.75
N GLU A 122 -7.21 22.21 -37.98
CA GLU A 122 -7.83 20.90 -37.82
C GLU A 122 -8.01 20.48 -36.36
N GLN A 123 -7.26 21.09 -35.42
CA GLN A 123 -7.34 20.80 -33.99
C GLN A 123 -8.52 21.50 -33.30
N GLY A 124 -9.27 22.34 -34.03
CA GLY A 124 -10.44 23.04 -33.54
C GLY A 124 -10.11 24.20 -32.60
N TYR A 125 -11.14 24.74 -31.97
CA TYR A 125 -11.01 25.86 -31.05
C TYR A 125 -10.29 25.42 -29.76
N GLN A 126 -9.12 25.99 -29.50
CA GLN A 126 -8.39 25.84 -28.24
C GLN A 126 -8.42 27.16 -27.48
N LEU A 127 -8.91 27.12 -26.23
CA LEU A 127 -8.88 28.25 -25.31
C LEU A 127 -7.43 28.45 -24.88
N ALA A 128 -6.85 29.59 -25.27
CA ALA A 128 -5.57 30.07 -24.78
C ALA A 128 -5.75 30.86 -23.48
#